data_AF-A0A1D2NN13-F1
#
_entry.id   AF-A0A1D2NN13-F1
#
_cell.length_a   1.000
_cell.length_b   1.000
_cell.length_c   1.000
_cell.angle_alpha   90.00
_cell.angle_beta   90.00
_cell.angle_gamma   90.00
#
_symmetry.space_group_name_H-M   'P 1'
#
loop_
_entity.id
_entity.type
_entity.pdbx_description
1 polymer ?
#
loop_
_entity_poly.entity_id
_entity_poly.type
_entity_poly.pdbx_seq_one_letter_code
_entity_poly.pdbx_strand_id
1 'polypeptide(L)'
;MNNLWISNILGQLTRVIVTVPHCYTVDPKLAAKSRGGFVDETKFYRHFFKFVGPRLIPFLKTLGLYFVIFIPDDRPSLLAMMLKCLPIVSLALFIVLHGIGLSEEHTFSRRILIGLIFSCLGDAFLIWPSYFLHGMAAFAVAQSFYIRAFGFQPMKWKLGLTVYAITSSNLVLILPTLLGDATSMVTGVLIYSFLLTTMLWRAIARVEFSWAEFSWSKLSSCIGAIFFAISDTVLALNQFYTSIPYHQTIVMATYYIAQLGIALSVVTTKEQLPTDETEEKALPADDGNELASNLSLRHRKTKVQI
;
A
#
# COMPACT_ATOMS: atom_id res chain seq x y z
N MET A 1 -42.36 19.07 11.00
CA MET A 1 -43.16 18.54 9.88
C MET A 1 -43.15 19.59 8.80
N ASN A 2 -42.34 19.41 7.75
CA ASN A 2 -42.28 20.35 6.63
C ASN A 2 -42.93 19.66 5.42
N ASN A 3 -44.05 20.20 4.94
CA ASN A 3 -44.75 19.67 3.77
C ASN A 3 -44.13 20.30 2.51
N LEU A 4 -43.46 19.50 1.67
CA LEU A 4 -43.05 19.92 0.34
C LEU A 4 -44.15 19.51 -0.66
N TRP A 5 -44.61 20.47 -1.47
CA TRP A 5 -45.46 20.21 -2.63
C TRP A 5 -44.61 20.35 -3.89
N ILE A 6 -44.59 19.32 -4.73
CA ILE A 6 -43.96 19.34 -6.05
C ILE A 6 -45.10 19.26 -7.07
N SER A 7 -45.23 20.25 -7.95
CA SER A 7 -46.18 20.18 -9.07
C SER A 7 -45.49 19.56 -10.28
N ASN A 8 -46.18 18.61 -10.93
CA ASN A 8 -45.79 18.11 -12.24
C ASN A 8 -46.60 18.83 -13.34
N ILE A 9 -46.07 18.80 -14.56
CA ILE A 9 -46.48 19.57 -15.76
C ILE A 9 -47.95 19.36 -16.24
N LEU A 10 -48.75 18.53 -15.55
CA LEU A 10 -50.19 18.33 -15.81
C LEU A 10 -51.10 18.72 -14.62
N GLY A 11 -50.59 19.48 -13.63
CA GLY A 11 -51.44 20.20 -12.66
C GLY A 11 -52.14 19.36 -11.58
N GLN A 12 -51.81 18.08 -11.41
CA GLN A 12 -52.30 17.29 -10.27
C GLN A 12 -51.30 17.29 -9.10
N LEU A 13 -51.78 17.66 -7.91
CA LEU A 13 -51.02 17.68 -6.66
C LEU A 13 -51.02 16.28 -6.03
N THR A 14 -49.86 15.61 -6.01
CA THR A 14 -49.70 14.34 -5.28
C THR A 14 -48.98 14.61 -3.94
N ARG A 15 -49.59 14.21 -2.82
CA ARG A 15 -49.03 14.39 -1.48
C ARG A 15 -48.03 13.26 -1.18
N VAL A 16 -46.74 13.58 -1.14
CA VAL A 16 -45.69 12.63 -0.71
C VAL A 16 -45.44 12.85 0.78
N ILE A 17 -45.76 11.84 1.60
CA ILE A 17 -45.45 11.85 3.04
C ILE A 17 -44.04 11.28 3.20
N VAL A 18 -43.07 12.14 3.51
CA VAL A 18 -41.71 11.73 3.90
C VAL A 18 -41.69 11.49 5.40
N THR A 19 -41.72 10.24 5.82
CA THR A 19 -41.47 9.83 7.21
C THR A 19 -39.96 9.84 7.46
N VAL A 20 -39.48 10.83 8.21
CA VAL A 20 -38.11 10.87 8.73
C VAL A 20 -38.07 9.98 9.98
N PRO A 21 -37.25 8.91 10.06
CA PRO A 21 -37.13 8.12 11.27
C PRO A 21 -36.50 8.95 12.38
N HIS A 22 -37.07 8.84 13.58
CA HIS A 22 -36.64 9.51 14.80
C HIS A 22 -35.15 9.32 15.10
N CYS A 23 -34.49 10.41 15.50
CA CYS A 23 -33.16 10.45 16.10
C CYS A 23 -33.03 9.43 17.24
N TYR A 24 -32.01 8.56 17.16
CA TYR A 24 -31.41 7.96 18.33
C TYR A 24 -30.56 9.04 19.01
N THR A 25 -30.91 9.42 20.24
CA THR A 25 -30.05 10.22 21.11
C THR A 25 -28.83 9.37 21.48
N VAL A 26 -27.69 9.67 20.87
CA VAL A 26 -26.40 9.09 21.24
C VAL A 26 -26.01 9.66 22.61
N ASP A 27 -25.78 8.77 23.59
CA ASP A 27 -25.29 9.12 24.92
C ASP A 27 -24.00 9.98 24.80
N PRO A 28 -23.96 11.21 25.36
CA PRO A 28 -22.80 12.09 25.28
C PRO A 28 -21.53 11.47 25.86
N LYS A 29 -21.62 10.44 26.73
CA LYS A 29 -20.45 9.70 27.23
C LYS A 29 -19.87 8.70 26.23
N LEU A 30 -20.69 8.13 25.33
CA LEU A 30 -20.19 7.32 24.21
C LEU A 30 -19.60 8.17 23.08
N ALA A 31 -20.17 9.35 22.83
CA ALA A 31 -19.66 10.31 21.85
C ALA A 31 -18.33 10.99 22.28
N ALA A 32 -18.00 10.93 23.57
CA ALA A 32 -16.69 11.34 24.08
C ALA A 32 -15.64 10.23 23.93
N LYS A 33 -16.03 8.95 24.04
CA LYS A 33 -15.11 7.81 23.89
C LYS A 33 -14.69 7.55 22.44
N SER A 34 -15.50 7.92 21.44
CA SER A 34 -15.11 7.87 20.02
C SER A 34 -14.23 9.04 19.56
N ARG A 35 -14.14 10.12 20.35
CA ARG A 35 -13.27 11.28 20.08
C ARG A 35 -11.81 11.09 20.50
N GLY A 36 -11.48 9.98 21.16
CA GLY A 36 -10.09 9.62 21.50
C GLY A 36 -9.27 9.06 20.34
N GLY A 37 -9.84 8.94 19.13
CA GLY A 37 -9.21 8.30 17.98
C GLY A 37 -9.00 9.20 16.76
N PHE A 38 -9.23 10.52 16.86
CA PHE A 38 -8.84 11.44 15.78
C PHE A 38 -7.33 11.68 15.92
N VAL A 39 -6.53 10.75 15.40
CA VAL A 39 -5.14 11.04 15.08
C VAL A 39 -5.20 12.25 14.16
N ASP A 40 -4.77 13.40 14.66
CA ASP A 40 -4.61 14.62 13.89
C ASP A 40 -3.81 14.26 12.64
N GLU A 41 -4.48 14.12 11.49
CA GLU A 41 -3.88 13.63 10.24
C GLU A 41 -2.64 14.47 9.89
N THR A 42 -2.73 15.76 10.18
CA THR A 42 -1.64 16.72 10.04
C THR A 42 -0.41 16.37 10.88
N LYS A 43 -0.60 15.82 12.08
CA LYS A 43 0.48 15.35 12.97
C LYS A 43 1.07 14.03 12.47
N PHE A 44 0.24 13.11 11.97
CA PHE A 44 0.69 11.86 11.34
C PHE A 44 1.55 12.13 10.10
N TYR A 45 1.06 12.91 9.14
CA TYR A 45 1.82 13.24 7.93
C TYR A 45 3.12 13.94 8.28
N ARG A 46 3.09 14.92 9.19
CA ARG A 46 4.30 15.63 9.63
C ARG A 46 5.34 14.69 10.25
N HIS A 47 4.90 13.73 11.06
CA HIS A 47 5.79 12.74 11.65
C HIS A 47 6.33 11.76 10.59
N PHE A 48 5.44 11.19 9.76
CA PHE A 48 5.80 10.31 8.65
C PHE A 48 6.84 10.95 7.73
N PHE A 49 6.63 12.18 7.27
CA PHE A 49 7.58 12.89 6.42
C PHE A 49 8.91 13.18 7.14
N LYS A 50 8.89 13.48 8.44
CA LYS A 50 10.11 13.76 9.21
C LYS A 50 11.00 12.52 9.37
N PHE A 51 10.43 11.33 9.53
CA PHE A 51 11.18 10.09 9.75
C PHE A 51 11.45 9.29 8.47
N VAL A 52 10.48 9.22 7.55
CA VAL A 52 10.59 8.48 6.28
C VAL A 52 11.32 9.30 5.22
N GLY A 53 11.05 10.62 5.16
CA GLY A 53 11.60 11.53 4.16
C GLY A 53 13.12 11.47 4.03
N PRO A 54 13.90 11.61 5.12
CA PRO A 54 15.36 11.55 5.04
C PRO A 54 15.90 10.23 4.49
N ARG A 55 15.22 9.11 4.78
CA ARG A 55 15.62 7.78 4.31
C ARG A 55 15.29 7.53 2.83
N LEU A 56 14.39 8.32 2.23
CA LEU A 56 14.08 8.28 0.79
C LEU A 56 14.97 9.19 -0.06
N ILE A 57 15.80 10.04 0.55
CA ILE A 57 16.73 10.93 -0.18
C ILE A 57 17.61 10.17 -1.19
N PRO A 58 18.22 9.01 -0.84
CA PRO A 58 19.03 8.26 -1.79
C PRO A 58 18.21 7.84 -3.03
N PHE A 59 16.96 7.40 -2.83
CA PHE A 59 16.08 6.98 -3.92
C PHE A 59 15.80 8.15 -4.87
N LEU A 60 15.39 9.29 -4.32
CA LEU A 60 15.10 10.49 -5.11
C LEU A 60 16.33 10.97 -5.90
N LYS A 61 17.53 10.89 -5.30
CA LYS A 61 18.78 11.21 -6.00
C LYS A 61 19.06 10.25 -7.15
N THR A 62 18.96 8.95 -6.92
CA THR A 62 19.19 7.94 -7.97
C THR A 62 18.13 7.99 -9.07
N LEU A 63 16.89 8.32 -8.72
CA LEU A 63 15.78 8.52 -9.65
C LEU A 63 16.04 9.73 -10.55
N GLY A 64 16.42 10.85 -9.96
CA GLY A 64 16.82 12.05 -10.70
C GLY A 64 18.02 11.77 -11.61
N LEU A 65 19.03 11.05 -11.10
CA LEU A 65 20.21 10.67 -11.89
C LEU A 65 19.84 9.82 -13.12
N TYR A 66 18.93 8.85 -12.97
CA TYR A 66 18.43 8.03 -14.08
C TYR A 66 17.81 8.89 -15.18
N PHE A 67 16.89 9.81 -14.83
CA PHE A 67 16.20 10.65 -15.80
C PHE A 67 17.05 11.80 -16.36
N VAL A 68 18.09 12.24 -15.65
CA VAL A 68 19.01 13.27 -16.13
C VAL A 68 20.00 12.69 -17.15
N ILE A 69 20.57 11.53 -16.88
CA ILE A 69 21.52 10.90 -17.81
C ILE A 69 20.78 10.27 -18.99
N PHE A 70 19.61 9.66 -18.73
CA PHE A 70 18.67 9.09 -19.70
C PHE A 70 19.34 8.41 -20.91
N ILE A 71 19.74 7.15 -20.73
CA ILE A 71 20.34 6.37 -21.82
C ILE A 71 19.23 5.66 -22.58
N PRO A 72 19.08 5.91 -23.90
CA PRO A 72 18.04 5.26 -24.67
C PRO A 72 18.20 3.73 -24.71
N ASP A 73 17.09 3.01 -24.73
CA ASP A 73 17.07 1.52 -24.71
C ASP A 73 17.74 0.88 -25.95
N ASP A 74 18.01 1.67 -27.01
CA ASP A 74 18.73 1.23 -28.21
C ASP A 74 20.23 0.96 -28.00
N ARG A 75 20.78 1.40 -26.86
CA ARG A 75 22.22 1.32 -26.53
C ARG A 75 22.45 0.54 -25.23
N PRO A 76 22.34 -0.80 -25.27
CA PRO A 76 22.58 -1.63 -24.09
C PRO A 76 24.01 -1.46 -23.59
N SER A 77 24.15 -1.09 -22.32
CA SER A 77 25.45 -0.89 -21.68
C SER A 77 25.38 -1.23 -20.19
N LEU A 78 26.52 -1.59 -19.60
CA LEU A 78 26.59 -1.83 -18.16
C LEU A 78 26.21 -0.58 -17.35
N LEU A 79 26.49 0.61 -17.89
CA LEU A 79 26.13 1.86 -17.25
C LEU A 79 24.60 2.08 -17.27
N ALA A 80 23.91 1.78 -18.38
CA ALA A 80 22.44 1.81 -18.43
C ALA A 80 21.82 0.83 -17.42
N MET A 81 22.37 -0.38 -17.31
CA MET A 81 21.97 -1.38 -16.31
C MET A 81 22.13 -0.84 -14.89
N MET A 82 23.31 -0.30 -14.54
CA MET A 82 23.55 0.27 -13.22
C MET A 82 22.59 1.42 -12.91
N LEU A 83 22.40 2.36 -13.84
CA LEU A 83 21.49 3.49 -13.66
C LEU A 83 20.04 3.03 -13.44
N LYS A 84 19.59 2.02 -14.18
CA LYS A 84 18.23 1.46 -14.07
C LYS A 84 18.01 0.74 -12.73
N CYS A 85 19.04 0.06 -12.23
CA CYS A 85 18.95 -0.70 -10.97
C CYS A 85 19.08 0.18 -9.71
N LEU A 86 19.81 1.29 -9.79
CA LEU A 86 20.14 2.15 -8.64
C LEU A 86 18.93 2.59 -7.80
N PRO A 87 17.82 3.08 -8.40
CA PRO A 87 16.63 3.43 -7.62
C PRO A 87 16.03 2.25 -6.84
N ILE A 88 16.01 1.06 -7.43
CA ILE A 88 15.47 -0.14 -6.77
C ILE A 88 16.38 -0.60 -5.64
N VAL A 89 17.71 -0.57 -5.85
CA VAL A 89 18.70 -0.86 -4.80
C VAL A 89 18.55 0.12 -3.63
N SER A 90 18.30 1.40 -3.92
CA SER A 90 18.03 2.39 -2.87
C SER A 90 16.77 2.07 -2.07
N LEU A 91 15.70 1.61 -2.71
CA LEU A 91 14.47 1.23 -2.00
C LEU A 91 14.66 -0.04 -1.18
N ALA A 92 15.42 -1.01 -1.69
CA ALA A 92 15.80 -2.20 -0.93
C ALA A 92 16.59 -1.82 0.33
N LEU A 93 17.57 -0.93 0.21
CA LEU A 93 18.32 -0.39 1.35
C LEU A 93 17.42 0.36 2.34
N PHE A 94 16.46 1.15 1.83
CA PHE A 94 15.47 1.83 2.67
C PHE A 94 14.69 0.83 3.56
N ILE A 95 14.25 -0.31 3.01
CA ILE A 95 13.55 -1.35 3.78
C ILE A 95 14.47 -1.98 4.82
N VAL A 96 15.73 -2.30 4.45
CA VAL A 96 16.71 -2.88 5.37
C VAL A 96 16.99 -1.93 6.54
N LEU A 97 17.19 -0.65 6.27
CA LEU A 97 17.42 0.39 7.28
C LEU A 97 16.18 0.70 8.13
N HIS A 98 14.99 0.35 7.66
CA HIS A 98 13.77 0.47 8.46
C HIS A 98 13.71 -0.56 9.60
N GLY A 99 14.42 -1.67 9.47
CA GLY A 99 14.46 -2.76 10.44
C GLY A 99 13.77 -4.00 9.89
N ILE A 100 14.55 -5.06 9.70
CA ILE A 100 14.04 -6.39 9.31
C ILE A 100 14.44 -7.35 10.42
N GLY A 101 13.48 -7.74 11.24
CA GLY A 101 13.64 -8.85 12.19
C GLY A 101 13.25 -10.19 11.58
N LEU A 102 13.54 -11.27 12.31
CA LEU A 102 13.09 -12.63 11.98
C LEU A 102 11.68 -12.94 12.51
N SER A 103 11.07 -12.03 13.27
CA SER A 103 9.71 -12.15 13.78
C SER A 103 8.67 -12.21 12.65
N GLU A 104 7.52 -12.85 12.92
CA GLU A 104 6.38 -12.90 12.01
C GLU A 104 5.88 -11.51 11.61
N GLU A 105 6.07 -10.52 12.48
CA GLU A 105 5.74 -9.11 12.20
C GLU A 105 6.52 -8.54 10.99
N HIS A 106 7.72 -9.07 10.71
CA HIS A 106 8.55 -8.64 9.58
C HIS A 106 8.47 -9.56 8.35
N THR A 107 7.62 -10.61 8.39
CA THR A 107 7.42 -11.51 7.24
C THR A 107 6.92 -10.73 6.02
N PHE A 108 6.11 -9.68 6.22
CA PHE A 108 5.68 -8.77 5.15
C PHE A 108 6.87 -8.05 4.51
N SER A 109 7.66 -7.33 5.31
CA SER A 109 8.82 -6.54 4.87
C SER A 109 9.84 -7.40 4.13
N ARG A 110 10.10 -8.62 4.62
CA ARG A 110 11.03 -9.57 3.97
C ARG A 110 10.54 -10.00 2.59
N ARG A 111 9.24 -10.29 2.43
CA ARG A 111 8.66 -10.64 1.13
C ARG A 111 8.75 -9.48 0.15
N ILE A 112 8.45 -8.25 0.61
CA ILE A 112 8.61 -7.05 -0.21
C ILE A 112 10.08 -6.86 -0.62
N LEU A 113 11.03 -6.97 0.31
CA LEU A 113 12.46 -6.85 0.00
C LEU A 113 12.91 -7.87 -1.06
N ILE A 114 12.53 -9.15 -0.91
CA ILE A 114 12.88 -10.17 -1.89
C ILE A 114 12.26 -9.83 -3.26
N GLY A 115 11.03 -9.33 -3.28
CA GLY A 115 10.39 -8.85 -4.50
C GLY A 115 11.16 -7.69 -5.16
N LEU A 116 11.68 -6.72 -4.39
CA LEU A 116 12.52 -5.65 -4.91
C LEU A 116 13.84 -6.18 -5.47
N ILE A 117 14.49 -7.15 -4.81
CA ILE A 117 15.72 -7.76 -5.30
C ILE A 117 15.50 -8.42 -6.66
N PHE A 118 14.43 -9.21 -6.80
CA PHE A 118 14.08 -9.84 -8.08
C PHE A 118 13.63 -8.82 -9.14
N SER A 119 13.00 -7.73 -8.74
CA SER A 119 12.66 -6.63 -9.64
C SER A 119 13.93 -5.94 -10.18
N CYS A 120 14.94 -5.74 -9.33
CA CYS A 120 16.25 -5.21 -9.71
C CYS A 120 16.98 -6.16 -10.68
N LEU A 121 16.92 -7.47 -10.45
CA LEU A 121 17.43 -8.46 -11.41
C LEU A 121 16.67 -8.42 -12.74
N GLY A 122 15.36 -8.24 -12.69
CA GLY A 122 14.52 -8.03 -13.88
C GLY A 122 14.96 -6.82 -14.68
N ASP A 123 15.16 -5.68 -14.02
CA ASP A 123 15.67 -4.44 -14.63
C ASP A 123 17.03 -4.65 -15.28
N ALA A 124 17.92 -5.41 -14.64
CA ALA A 124 19.23 -5.70 -15.19
C ALA A 124 19.14 -6.52 -16.49
N PHE A 125 18.29 -7.55 -16.53
CA PHE A 125 18.11 -8.38 -17.72
C PHE A 125 17.39 -7.65 -18.86
N LEU A 126 16.42 -6.78 -18.55
CA LEU A 126 15.65 -6.06 -19.57
C LEU A 126 16.47 -5.06 -20.40
N ILE A 127 17.70 -4.72 -20.00
CA ILE A 127 18.60 -3.88 -20.80
C ILE A 127 18.98 -4.56 -22.12
N TRP A 128 19.12 -5.88 -22.11
CA TRP A 128 19.56 -6.63 -23.28
C TRP A 128 18.38 -7.41 -23.88
N PRO A 129 18.05 -7.18 -25.17
CA PRO A 129 16.90 -7.82 -25.81
C PRO A 129 16.91 -9.36 -25.73
N SER A 130 18.10 -9.98 -25.80
CA SER A 130 18.26 -11.44 -25.68
C SER A 130 17.86 -12.01 -24.33
N TYR A 131 17.84 -11.18 -23.28
CA TYR A 131 17.48 -11.59 -21.91
C TYR A 131 16.08 -11.16 -21.51
N PHE A 132 15.24 -10.68 -22.44
CA PHE A 132 13.87 -10.24 -22.15
C PHE A 132 13.07 -11.30 -21.39
N LEU A 133 13.13 -12.58 -21.82
CA LEU A 133 12.45 -13.68 -21.15
C LEU A 133 12.98 -13.94 -19.73
N HIS A 134 14.29 -13.77 -19.51
CA HIS A 134 14.91 -13.90 -18.19
C HIS A 134 14.51 -12.75 -17.27
N GLY A 135 14.42 -11.52 -17.80
CA GLY A 135 13.90 -10.36 -17.09
C GLY A 135 12.45 -10.55 -16.67
N MET A 136 11.60 -11.01 -17.60
CA MET A 136 10.20 -11.35 -17.31
C MET A 136 10.09 -12.44 -16.23
N ALA A 137 10.94 -13.48 -16.29
CA ALA A 137 10.97 -14.52 -15.26
C ALA A 137 11.37 -13.97 -13.88
N ALA A 138 12.36 -13.06 -13.82
CA ALA A 138 12.75 -12.40 -12.58
C ALA A 138 11.60 -11.54 -12.02
N PHE A 139 10.92 -10.76 -12.86
CA PHE A 139 9.73 -10.02 -12.44
C PHE A 139 8.58 -10.96 -12.01
N ALA A 140 8.37 -12.10 -12.67
CA ALA A 140 7.38 -13.10 -12.25
C ALA A 140 7.64 -13.60 -10.82
N VAL A 141 8.90 -13.85 -10.48
CA VAL A 141 9.30 -14.20 -9.11
C VAL A 141 9.00 -13.04 -8.16
N ALA A 142 9.32 -11.80 -8.55
CA ALA A 142 8.98 -10.61 -7.75
C ALA A 142 7.47 -10.51 -7.47
N GLN A 143 6.63 -10.64 -8.51
CA GLN A 143 5.17 -10.63 -8.36
C GLN A 143 4.69 -11.73 -7.41
N SER A 144 5.28 -12.92 -7.47
CA SER A 144 4.95 -14.02 -6.57
C SER A 144 5.22 -13.67 -5.10
N PHE A 145 6.32 -12.96 -4.80
CA PHE A 145 6.61 -12.48 -3.46
C PHE A 145 5.66 -11.35 -3.03
N TYR A 146 5.31 -10.43 -3.91
CA TYR A 146 4.31 -9.39 -3.63
C TYR A 146 2.93 -9.96 -3.37
N ILE A 147 2.46 -10.94 -4.15
CA ILE A 147 1.20 -11.67 -3.91
C ILE A 147 1.23 -12.31 -2.52
N ARG A 148 2.31 -13.01 -2.17
CA ARG A 148 2.47 -13.61 -0.85
C ARG A 148 2.47 -12.55 0.26
N ALA A 149 3.08 -11.39 0.04
CA ALA A 149 3.06 -10.29 1.02
C ALA A 149 1.65 -9.73 1.19
N PHE A 150 0.90 -9.56 0.11
CA PHE A 150 -0.45 -9.00 0.15
C PHE A 150 -1.50 -9.96 0.70
N GLY A 151 -1.27 -11.27 0.55
CA GLY A 151 -2.15 -12.31 1.08
C GLY A 151 -3.50 -12.37 0.37
N PHE A 152 -4.28 -13.41 0.68
CA PHE A 152 -5.56 -13.70 0.03
C PHE A 152 -6.80 -13.28 0.82
N GLN A 153 -6.61 -12.61 1.96
CA GLN A 153 -7.70 -12.13 2.80
C GLN A 153 -7.75 -10.58 2.82
N PRO A 154 -8.92 -9.96 2.60
CA PRO A 154 -10.18 -10.56 2.14
C PRO A 154 -10.12 -10.97 0.66
N MET A 155 -10.82 -12.04 0.24
CA MET A 155 -10.71 -12.54 -1.13
C MET A 155 -11.28 -11.57 -2.18
N LYS A 156 -12.48 -11.00 -1.96
CA LYS A 156 -13.16 -10.08 -2.92
C LYS A 156 -13.13 -10.59 -4.37
N TRP A 157 -13.72 -11.76 -4.62
CA TRP A 157 -13.69 -12.45 -5.93
C TRP A 157 -14.30 -11.65 -7.08
N LYS A 158 -15.36 -10.85 -6.85
CA LYS A 158 -15.97 -9.99 -7.89
C LYS A 158 -14.97 -8.97 -8.43
N LEU A 159 -14.18 -8.37 -7.54
CA LEU A 159 -13.10 -7.47 -7.91
C LEU A 159 -12.04 -8.21 -8.73
N GLY A 160 -11.67 -9.41 -8.30
CA GLY A 160 -10.74 -10.27 -9.04
C GLY A 160 -11.22 -10.51 -10.46
N LEU A 161 -12.48 -10.93 -10.62
CA LEU A 161 -13.09 -11.14 -11.93
C LEU A 161 -13.03 -9.89 -12.81
N THR A 162 -13.33 -8.70 -12.27
CA THR A 162 -13.21 -7.43 -13.01
C THR A 162 -11.78 -7.16 -13.46
N VAL A 163 -10.80 -7.31 -12.55
CA VAL A 163 -9.39 -7.06 -12.87
C VAL A 163 -8.87 -8.06 -13.92
N TYR A 164 -9.23 -9.34 -13.81
CA TYR A 164 -8.90 -10.36 -14.82
C TYR A 164 -9.59 -10.15 -16.16
N ALA A 165 -10.83 -9.64 -16.19
CA ALA A 165 -11.51 -9.31 -17.43
C ALA A 165 -10.80 -8.16 -18.17
N ILE A 166 -10.36 -7.14 -17.42
CA ILE A 166 -9.58 -6.01 -17.98
C ILE A 166 -8.22 -6.48 -18.49
N THR A 167 -7.49 -7.32 -17.74
CA THR A 167 -6.19 -7.81 -18.26
C THR A 167 -6.39 -8.74 -19.46
N SER A 168 -7.40 -9.60 -19.44
CA SER A 168 -7.70 -10.50 -20.56
C SER A 168 -8.04 -9.74 -21.84
N SER A 169 -8.76 -8.61 -21.75
CA SER A 169 -9.06 -7.80 -22.94
C SER A 169 -7.80 -7.18 -23.55
N ASN A 170 -6.84 -6.74 -22.73
CA ASN A 170 -5.53 -6.29 -23.20
C ASN A 170 -4.72 -7.44 -23.84
N LEU A 171 -4.77 -8.63 -23.23
CA LEU A 171 -4.06 -9.81 -23.74
C LEU A 171 -4.58 -10.25 -25.11
N VAL A 172 -5.88 -10.14 -25.37
CA VAL A 172 -6.49 -10.43 -26.68
C VAL A 172 -5.93 -9.52 -27.78
N LEU A 173 -5.59 -8.27 -27.47
CA LEU A 173 -5.01 -7.34 -28.45
C LEU A 173 -3.60 -7.76 -28.89
N ILE A 174 -2.79 -8.27 -27.98
CA ILE A 174 -1.39 -8.66 -28.26
C ILE A 174 -1.26 -10.11 -28.75
N LEU A 175 -2.29 -10.94 -28.56
CA LEU A 175 -2.27 -12.37 -28.85
C LEU A 175 -1.95 -12.71 -30.33
N PRO A 176 -2.48 -12.02 -31.35
CA PRO A 176 -2.18 -12.35 -32.75
C PRO A 176 -0.70 -12.22 -33.09
N THR A 177 -0.03 -11.18 -32.59
CA THR A 177 1.42 -11.00 -32.76
C THR A 177 2.19 -12.02 -31.95
N LEU A 178 1.78 -12.25 -30.71
CA LEU A 178 2.44 -13.15 -29.78
C LEU A 178 2.42 -14.61 -30.27
N LEU A 179 1.36 -15.06 -30.94
CA LEU A 179 1.29 -16.41 -31.53
C LEU A 179 2.26 -16.63 -32.69
N GLY A 180 2.79 -15.55 -33.28
CA GLY A 180 3.88 -15.61 -34.27
C GLY A 180 5.27 -15.79 -33.65
N ASP A 181 5.40 -15.61 -32.34
CA ASP A 181 6.66 -15.76 -31.60
C ASP A 181 6.90 -17.20 -31.11
N ALA A 182 8.09 -17.44 -30.55
CA ALA A 182 8.44 -18.72 -29.93
C ALA A 182 7.45 -19.11 -28.81
N THR A 183 7.09 -20.40 -28.74
CA THR A 183 6.15 -20.94 -27.73
C THR A 183 6.54 -20.60 -26.28
N SER A 184 7.84 -20.49 -26.00
CA SER A 184 8.37 -20.06 -24.70
C SER A 184 8.00 -18.62 -24.35
N MET A 185 7.98 -17.71 -25.32
CA MET A 185 7.56 -16.31 -25.14
C MET A 185 6.07 -16.24 -24.82
N VAL A 186 5.23 -16.94 -25.59
CA VAL A 186 3.78 -17.01 -25.35
C VAL A 186 3.50 -17.50 -23.94
N THR A 187 4.12 -18.60 -23.55
CA THR A 187 3.95 -19.20 -22.21
C THR A 187 4.42 -18.25 -21.12
N GLY A 188 5.57 -17.58 -21.32
CA GLY A 188 6.10 -16.59 -20.40
C GLY A 188 5.14 -15.43 -20.18
N VAL A 189 4.62 -14.83 -21.25
CA VAL A 189 3.67 -13.71 -21.18
C VAL A 189 2.39 -14.12 -20.44
N LEU A 190 1.83 -15.30 -20.73
CA LEU A 190 0.61 -15.78 -20.05
C LEU A 190 0.82 -15.96 -18.54
N ILE A 191 1.91 -16.60 -18.14
CA ILE A 191 2.26 -16.80 -16.72
C ILE A 191 2.50 -15.46 -16.05
N TYR A 192 3.26 -14.58 -16.71
CA TYR A 192 3.58 -13.26 -16.18
C TYR A 192 2.33 -12.41 -15.98
N SER A 193 1.46 -12.31 -17.00
CA SER A 193 0.19 -11.59 -16.94
C SER A 193 -0.68 -12.13 -15.82
N PHE A 194 -0.78 -13.46 -15.66
CA PHE A 194 -1.54 -14.05 -14.55
C PHE A 194 -1.04 -13.59 -13.18
N LEU A 195 0.28 -13.59 -12.96
CA LEU A 195 0.89 -13.16 -11.70
C LEU A 195 0.72 -11.64 -11.48
N LEU A 196 0.96 -10.82 -12.49
CA LEU A 196 0.78 -9.37 -12.42
C LEU A 196 -0.67 -9.01 -12.07
N THR A 197 -1.65 -9.62 -12.76
CA THR A 197 -3.09 -9.44 -12.48
C THR A 197 -3.45 -9.90 -11.08
N THR A 198 -2.90 -11.03 -10.62
CA THR A 198 -3.12 -11.51 -9.25
C THR A 198 -2.58 -10.49 -8.25
N MET A 199 -1.36 -10.01 -8.45
CA MET A 199 -0.72 -9.01 -7.59
C MET A 199 -1.58 -7.75 -7.48
N LEU A 200 -2.02 -7.22 -8.63
CA LEU A 200 -2.91 -6.05 -8.70
C LEU A 200 -4.22 -6.28 -7.95
N TRP A 201 -4.89 -7.39 -8.21
CA TRP A 201 -6.13 -7.74 -7.52
C TRP A 201 -5.92 -7.83 -6.01
N ARG A 202 -4.86 -8.51 -5.55
CA ARG A 202 -4.57 -8.65 -4.12
C ARG A 202 -4.28 -7.31 -3.46
N ALA A 203 -3.56 -6.42 -4.14
CA ALA A 203 -3.25 -5.09 -3.65
C ALA A 203 -4.48 -4.17 -3.54
N ILE A 204 -5.43 -4.27 -4.48
CA ILE A 204 -6.69 -3.52 -4.40
C ILE A 204 -7.62 -4.14 -3.34
N ALA A 205 -7.67 -5.48 -3.26
CA ALA A 205 -8.58 -6.18 -2.37
C ALA A 205 -8.35 -5.89 -0.88
N ARG A 206 -7.08 -5.67 -0.48
CA ARG A 206 -6.71 -5.33 0.90
C ARG A 206 -7.13 -3.92 1.32
N VAL A 207 -7.40 -3.01 0.39
CA VAL A 207 -7.84 -1.65 0.75
C VAL A 207 -9.31 -1.69 1.16
N GLU A 208 -9.57 -1.22 2.38
CA GLU A 208 -10.90 -0.97 2.89
C GLU A 208 -11.09 0.53 3.01
N PHE A 209 -12.13 1.05 2.36
CA PHE A 209 -12.48 2.47 2.40
C PHE A 209 -13.39 2.81 3.59
N SER A 210 -13.39 1.97 4.62
CA SER A 210 -14.07 2.27 5.88
C SER A 210 -13.19 3.23 6.69
N TRP A 211 -13.76 4.36 7.10
CA TRP A 211 -13.08 5.41 7.87
C TRP A 211 -12.44 4.90 9.18
N ALA A 212 -12.88 3.76 9.70
CA ALA A 212 -12.33 3.15 10.92
C ALA A 212 -11.05 2.32 10.69
N GLU A 213 -10.76 1.88 9.46
CA GLU A 213 -9.70 0.88 9.16
C GLU A 213 -8.72 1.35 8.06
N PHE A 214 -8.69 2.66 7.81
CA PHE A 214 -7.81 3.25 6.80
C PHE A 214 -6.34 3.08 7.20
N SER A 215 -5.58 2.39 6.35
CA SER A 215 -4.15 2.14 6.56
C SER A 215 -3.34 2.66 5.39
N TRP A 216 -2.45 3.62 5.67
CA TRP A 216 -1.53 4.20 4.68
C TRP A 216 -0.67 3.14 3.97
N SER A 217 -0.27 2.10 4.72
CA SER A 217 0.49 0.96 4.21
C SER A 217 -0.31 0.18 3.16
N LYS A 218 -1.62 -0.03 3.38
CA LYS A 218 -2.48 -0.72 2.40
C LYS A 218 -2.71 0.15 1.16
N LEU A 219 -2.95 1.46 1.34
CA LEU A 219 -3.17 2.39 0.22
C LEU A 219 -1.92 2.53 -0.66
N SER A 220 -0.74 2.68 -0.07
CA SER A 220 0.53 2.80 -0.80
C SER A 220 0.83 1.55 -1.64
N SER A 221 0.61 0.34 -1.11
CA SER A 221 0.73 -0.90 -1.91
C SER A 221 -0.25 -0.97 -3.08
N CYS A 222 -1.48 -0.45 -2.90
CA CYS A 222 -2.50 -0.42 -3.95
C CYS A 222 -2.13 0.55 -5.07
N ILE A 223 -1.74 1.78 -4.72
CA ILE A 223 -1.22 2.77 -5.68
C ILE A 223 -0.02 2.16 -6.42
N GLY A 224 0.91 1.56 -5.68
CA GLY A 224 2.08 0.90 -6.24
C GLY A 224 1.72 -0.16 -7.28
N ALA A 225 0.80 -1.07 -6.95
CA ALA A 225 0.36 -2.14 -7.84
C ALA A 225 -0.33 -1.64 -9.11
N ILE A 226 -1.15 -0.59 -9.01
CA ILE A 226 -1.81 0.04 -10.18
C ILE A 226 -0.76 0.61 -11.13
N PHE A 227 0.22 1.36 -10.61
CA PHE A 227 1.29 1.91 -11.42
C PHE A 227 2.19 0.82 -12.04
N PHE A 228 2.39 -0.30 -11.33
CA PHE A 228 3.13 -1.45 -11.88
C PHE A 228 2.39 -2.01 -13.10
N ALA A 229 1.09 -2.27 -12.95
CA ALA A 229 0.27 -2.79 -14.04
C ALA A 229 0.22 -1.84 -15.24
N ILE A 230 0.17 -0.52 -15.01
CA ILE A 230 0.24 0.48 -16.09
C ILE A 230 1.60 0.39 -16.80
N SER A 231 2.70 0.36 -16.05
CA SER A 231 4.05 0.27 -16.62
C SER A 231 4.20 -0.94 -17.54
N ASP A 232 3.79 -2.11 -17.06
CA ASP A 232 3.90 -3.36 -17.81
C ASP A 232 2.94 -3.44 -18.99
N THR A 233 1.76 -2.83 -18.88
CA THR A 233 0.82 -2.74 -20.01
C THR A 233 1.44 -1.91 -21.13
N VAL A 234 2.07 -0.78 -20.81
CA VAL A 234 2.77 0.04 -21.80
C VAL A 234 3.97 -0.72 -22.38
N LEU A 235 4.73 -1.43 -21.55
CA LEU A 235 5.86 -2.25 -21.99
C LEU A 235 5.41 -3.36 -22.95
N ALA A 236 4.33 -4.08 -22.61
CA ALA A 236 3.79 -5.15 -23.44
C ALA A 236 3.21 -4.64 -24.77
N LEU A 237 2.49 -3.52 -24.75
CA LEU A 237 1.96 -2.91 -25.98
C LEU A 237 3.10 -2.44 -26.89
N ASN A 238 4.14 -1.83 -26.33
CA ASN A 238 5.32 -1.42 -27.10
C ASN A 238 6.06 -2.61 -27.73
N GLN A 239 6.14 -3.73 -27.01
CA GLN A 239 6.87 -4.92 -27.45
C GLN A 239 6.10 -5.76 -28.47
N PHE A 240 4.77 -5.90 -28.32
CA PHE A 240 3.98 -6.90 -29.04
C PHE A 240 2.86 -6.34 -29.91
N TYR A 241 2.58 -5.03 -29.87
CA TYR A 241 1.46 -4.46 -30.64
C TYR A 241 1.87 -3.27 -31.51
N THR A 242 2.39 -2.20 -30.92
CA THR A 242 2.76 -0.98 -31.65
C THR A 242 3.84 -0.22 -30.91
N SER A 243 4.77 0.39 -31.65
CA SER A 243 5.81 1.24 -31.05
C SER A 243 5.18 2.48 -30.41
N ILE A 244 5.36 2.62 -29.10
CA ILE A 244 4.83 3.75 -28.33
C ILE A 244 5.91 4.85 -28.25
N PRO A 245 5.60 6.09 -28.65
CA PRO A 245 6.53 7.19 -28.49
C PRO A 245 6.77 7.44 -27.00
N TYR A 246 8.02 7.69 -26.63
CA TYR A 246 8.44 7.89 -25.24
C TYR A 246 8.14 6.72 -24.29
N HIS A 247 7.97 5.49 -24.82
CA HIS A 247 7.67 4.30 -24.01
C HIS A 247 8.62 4.14 -22.81
N GLN A 248 9.93 4.31 -23.04
CA GLN A 248 10.94 4.18 -21.98
C GLN A 248 10.66 5.12 -20.80
N THR A 249 10.35 6.39 -21.06
CA THR A 249 10.04 7.37 -20.01
C THR A 249 8.76 7.01 -19.27
N ILE A 250 7.71 6.63 -20.00
CA ILE A 250 6.40 6.28 -19.42
C ILE A 250 6.53 5.03 -18.54
N VAL A 251 7.15 3.98 -19.06
CA VAL A 251 7.40 2.71 -18.35
C VAL A 251 8.19 2.99 -17.08
N MET A 252 9.31 3.71 -17.17
CA MET A 252 10.19 3.90 -16.02
C MET A 252 9.62 4.86 -14.97
N ALA A 253 8.91 5.91 -15.38
CA ALA A 253 8.25 6.81 -14.44
C ALA A 253 7.16 6.08 -13.64
N THR A 254 6.29 5.34 -14.35
CA THR A 254 5.23 4.55 -13.70
C THR A 254 5.81 3.42 -12.86
N TYR A 255 6.85 2.74 -13.33
CA TYR A 255 7.54 1.68 -12.60
C TYR A 255 8.19 2.14 -11.30
N TYR A 256 8.92 3.27 -11.31
CA TYR A 256 9.55 3.76 -10.08
C TYR A 256 8.52 4.28 -9.07
N ILE A 257 7.41 4.86 -9.52
CA ILE A 257 6.27 5.17 -8.65
C ILE A 257 5.69 3.89 -8.06
N ALA A 258 5.57 2.83 -8.88
CA ALA A 258 5.08 1.53 -8.45
C ALA A 258 5.91 0.96 -7.31
N GLN A 259 7.23 0.86 -7.52
CA GLN A 259 8.17 0.30 -6.56
C GLN A 259 8.27 1.15 -5.29
N LEU A 260 8.21 2.49 -5.41
CA LEU A 260 8.14 3.37 -4.25
C LEU A 260 6.89 3.10 -3.42
N GLY A 261 5.70 2.99 -4.05
CA GLY A 261 4.46 2.70 -3.35
C GLY A 261 4.48 1.35 -2.64
N ILE A 262 5.03 0.32 -3.30
CA ILE A 262 5.21 -1.01 -2.71
C ILE A 262 6.22 -0.97 -1.55
N ALA A 263 7.35 -0.27 -1.68
CA ALA A 263 8.33 -0.14 -0.60
C ALA A 263 7.78 0.65 0.60
N LEU A 264 7.04 1.72 0.37
CA LEU A 264 6.39 2.51 1.41
C LEU A 264 5.32 1.72 2.18
N SER A 265 4.75 0.68 1.56
CA SER A 265 3.79 -0.20 2.23
C SER A 265 4.36 -0.97 3.41
N VAL A 266 5.69 -1.03 3.54
CA VAL A 266 6.36 -1.63 4.69
C VAL A 266 6.25 -0.75 5.94
N VAL A 267 6.15 0.58 5.78
CA VAL A 267 6.06 1.51 6.91
C VAL A 267 4.65 1.42 7.51
N THR A 268 4.55 0.86 8.71
CA THR A 268 3.27 0.68 9.42
C THR A 268 3.02 1.81 10.41
N THR A 269 1.78 2.32 10.47
CA THR A 269 1.38 3.41 11.37
C THR A 269 1.61 3.11 12.86
N LYS A 270 1.59 1.84 13.28
CA LYS A 270 1.79 1.43 14.68
C LYS A 270 3.19 1.70 15.22
N GLU A 271 4.21 1.70 14.36
CA GLU A 271 5.62 1.82 14.77
C GLU A 271 6.06 3.29 14.95
N GLN A 272 5.13 4.24 14.76
CA GLN A 272 5.42 5.68 14.70
C GLN A 272 4.65 6.52 15.72
N LEU A 273 3.80 5.92 16.56
CA LEU A 273 3.31 6.60 17.74
C LEU A 273 4.30 6.31 18.86
N PRO A 274 4.95 7.32 19.47
CA PRO A 274 5.64 7.07 20.72
C PRO A 274 4.60 6.47 21.66
N THR A 275 4.88 5.28 22.17
CA THR A 275 4.16 4.77 23.32
C THR A 275 4.28 5.85 24.39
N ASP A 276 3.16 6.45 24.80
CA ASP A 276 3.04 7.23 26.04
C ASP A 276 3.23 6.30 27.26
N GLU A 277 4.17 5.36 27.20
CA GLU A 277 4.66 4.56 28.33
C GLU A 277 5.49 5.42 29.31
N THR A 278 5.58 6.74 29.08
CA THR A 278 6.20 7.66 30.04
C THR A 278 5.19 8.25 31.03
N GLU A 279 3.87 8.09 30.86
CA GLU A 279 2.88 8.55 31.84
C GLU A 279 2.41 7.47 32.84
N GLU A 280 2.54 6.17 32.52
CA GLU A 280 2.18 5.10 33.49
C GLU A 280 3.28 4.84 34.55
N LYS A 281 4.46 5.48 34.41
CA LYS A 281 5.53 5.42 35.42
C LYS A 281 5.61 6.65 36.33
N ALA A 282 4.63 7.55 36.27
CA ALA A 282 4.55 8.76 37.08
C ALA A 282 3.28 8.85 37.96
N LEU A 283 2.62 7.72 38.25
CA LEU A 283 1.75 7.63 39.43
C LEU A 283 2.61 7.17 40.61
N PRO A 284 2.83 7.99 41.66
CA PRO A 284 3.38 7.46 42.89
C PRO A 284 2.46 6.34 43.36
N ALA A 285 3.05 5.24 43.79
CA ALA A 285 2.35 4.12 44.40
C ALA A 285 1.31 4.66 45.39
N ASP A 286 0.08 4.24 45.18
CA ASP A 286 -1.03 4.38 46.10
C ASP A 286 -0.55 3.99 47.51
N ASP A 287 -0.34 4.97 48.39
CA ASP A 287 -0.22 4.81 49.84
C ASP A 287 -1.59 4.41 50.42
N GLY A 288 -2.15 3.32 49.89
CA GLY A 288 -3.38 2.68 50.35
C GLY A 288 -3.19 1.88 51.65
N ASN A 289 -2.00 1.93 52.26
CA ASN A 289 -1.68 1.17 53.48
C ASN A 289 -1.44 2.03 54.73
N GLU A 290 -1.53 3.37 54.64
CA GLU A 290 -1.42 4.26 55.81
C GLU A 290 -2.78 4.82 56.31
N LEU A 291 -3.82 4.83 55.47
CA LEU A 291 -5.18 5.20 55.91
C LEU A 291 -5.90 4.05 56.64
N ALA A 292 -5.65 2.79 56.28
CA ALA A 292 -6.28 1.63 56.93
C ALA A 292 -5.72 1.38 58.34
N SER A 293 -4.43 1.65 58.59
CA SER A 293 -3.83 1.53 59.92
C SER A 293 -4.33 2.63 60.87
N ASN A 294 -4.50 3.87 60.38
CA ASN A 294 -4.97 5.01 61.17
C ASN A 294 -6.49 5.01 61.45
N LEU A 295 -7.31 4.41 60.57
CA LEU A 295 -8.75 4.22 60.82
C LEU A 295 -9.02 3.08 61.82
N SER A 296 -8.19 2.03 61.85
CA SER A 296 -8.29 0.96 62.85
C SER A 296 -7.88 1.40 64.26
N LEU A 297 -6.97 2.38 64.37
CA LEU A 297 -6.52 2.97 65.64
C LEU A 297 -7.48 4.05 66.18
N ARG A 298 -8.25 4.74 65.32
CA ARG A 298 -9.26 5.72 65.76
C ARG A 298 -10.55 5.10 66.29
N HIS A 299 -10.94 3.90 65.84
CA HIS A 299 -12.14 3.21 66.36
C HIS A 299 -11.92 2.44 67.68
N ARG A 300 -10.67 2.24 68.12
CA ARG A 300 -10.35 1.60 69.41
C ARG A 300 -10.18 2.56 70.59
N LYS A 301 -10.13 3.89 70.37
CA LYS A 301 -9.90 4.87 71.45
C LYS A 301 -11.16 5.62 71.93
N THR A 302 -12.35 5.26 71.47
CA THR A 302 -13.61 5.94 71.87
C THR A 302 -14.61 5.04 72.60
N LYS A 303 -14.12 3.98 73.26
CA LYS A 303 -14.85 3.26 74.31
C LYS A 303 -13.88 2.96 75.43
N VAL A 304 -14.30 3.24 76.67
CA VAL A 304 -13.56 3.16 77.94
C VAL A 304 -12.89 4.48 78.36
N GLN A 305 -13.67 5.36 78.97
CA GLN A 305 -13.47 5.82 80.36
C GLN A 305 -14.80 6.30 80.94
N ILE A 306 -15.20 5.62 82.04
CA ILE A 306 -16.04 5.97 83.19
C ILE A 306 -17.21 6.94 82.96
#